data_AF-A0A6L5G9U4-F1
#
_entry.id   AF-A0A6L5G9U4-F1
#
_cell.length_a   1.000
_cell.length_b   1.000
_cell.length_c   1.000
_cell.angle_alpha   90.00
_cell.angle_beta   90.00
_cell.angle_gamma   90.00
#
_symmetry.space_group_name_H-M   'P 1'
#
loop_
_entity.id
_entity.type
_entity.pdbx_description
1 polymer ?
#
loop_
_entity_poly.entity_id
_entity_poly.type
_entity_poly.pdbx_seq_one_letter_code
_entity_poly.pdbx_strand_id
1 'polypeptide(L)'
;MSDQSSSMRRLRTAARQSGRRARSLWRKARAGWSRFRSRPGARRAAVVAAVLLLGTGAAAAGLALVGGTEADIGPFDTTVALHPDVGGETVVNIPPLGDIVFDSHDGPVGLNLTLDSVDPIEARQIMNSPDGFTVASENLATEVTDAVIRVAVEALAIVTLCGLLVGALAFRNMRRALLTGLTSLAVTAAICGYAASTLRAESISQPRYEGLLTYAPSVVGSAEDIAENYEEYVSDLQQIVTNISGFYTLAMNMPQVGIEDDSIKVLHVSDLHLNPSAWHLMETVVGQFDIDAVADTGDMNDWGSEQEAEIFSQGVEQIDVPYVFVKGNHDSATTVAALAAYDNVVVLDGEVREIAGLEFAGVADPRFTPDKGNQPTSEYAEQMLVESGERLAAAIEEAGGADVAMVHEPPMAPPLAGTVPLVLAGHMHERSVSDLGDGTMLMVEGSTGAAGLRAFTSSDAMKMEMDILYFDPATKALTAYDSISVGSAGEGDVTLDRTVIPTEDQVDGGELQSGTETTSPQQD
;
A
#
# COMPACT_ATOMS: atom_id res chain seq x y z
N MET A 1 64.67 31.03 49.52
CA MET A 1 64.64 30.45 48.16
C MET A 1 65.33 29.08 48.13
N SER A 2 64.75 28.02 48.73
CA SER A 2 65.37 26.68 48.67
C SER A 2 64.41 25.49 48.67
N ASP A 3 63.08 25.68 48.63
CA ASP A 3 62.15 24.56 48.83
C ASP A 3 61.37 24.08 47.58
N GLN A 4 61.50 24.77 46.44
CA GLN A 4 60.88 24.32 45.18
C GLN A 4 61.70 23.28 44.39
N SER A 5 62.97 23.01 44.77
CA SER A 5 63.83 22.08 44.01
C SER A 5 63.65 20.60 44.39
N SER A 6 63.14 20.33 45.59
CA SER A 6 63.03 18.98 46.16
C SER A 6 61.77 18.25 45.68
N SER A 7 60.64 18.96 45.52
CA SER A 7 59.36 18.42 45.06
C SER A 7 59.36 18.09 43.57
N MET A 8 59.92 18.97 42.73
CA MET A 8 60.06 18.70 41.28
C MET A 8 61.04 17.56 40.97
N ARG A 9 62.08 17.35 41.79
CA ARG A 9 62.98 16.20 41.64
C ARG A 9 62.28 14.88 41.99
N ARG A 10 61.44 14.84 43.02
CA ARG A 10 60.67 13.64 43.43
C ARG A 10 59.58 13.27 42.43
N LEU A 11 58.90 14.26 41.83
CA LEU A 11 57.91 14.02 40.77
C LEU A 11 58.56 13.53 39.47
N ARG A 12 59.73 14.06 39.09
CA ARG A 12 60.49 13.59 37.91
C ARG A 12 61.08 12.19 38.09
N THR A 13 61.48 11.79 39.31
CA THR A 13 61.96 10.43 39.57
C THR A 13 60.82 9.42 39.61
N ALA A 14 59.67 9.77 40.20
CA ALA A 14 58.47 8.93 40.18
C ALA A 14 57.93 8.71 38.75
N ALA A 15 57.83 9.77 37.94
CA ALA A 15 57.41 9.66 36.53
C ALA A 15 58.40 8.84 35.67
N ARG A 16 59.71 8.95 35.93
CA ARG A 16 60.74 8.13 35.27
C ARG A 16 60.71 6.66 35.71
N GLN A 17 60.33 6.36 36.96
CA GLN A 17 60.13 4.98 37.44
C GLN A 17 58.86 4.35 36.87
N SER A 18 57.75 5.09 36.81
CA SER A 18 56.49 4.63 36.20
C SER A 18 56.63 4.41 34.69
N GLY A 19 57.30 5.32 33.97
CA GLY A 19 57.61 5.15 32.55
C GLY A 19 58.56 3.97 32.27
N ARG A 20 59.50 3.67 33.16
CA ARG A 20 60.37 2.48 33.06
C ARG A 20 59.63 1.19 33.37
N ARG A 21 58.69 1.18 34.32
CA ARG A 21 57.82 0.02 34.62
C ARG A 21 56.82 -0.26 33.48
N ALA A 22 56.19 0.77 32.92
CA ALA A 22 55.29 0.62 31.76
C ALA A 22 56.03 0.13 30.51
N ARG A 23 57.22 0.68 30.20
CA ARG A 23 58.07 0.20 29.09
C ARG A 23 58.62 -1.20 29.33
N SER A 24 58.87 -1.58 30.59
CA SER A 24 59.27 -2.95 30.99
C SER A 24 58.13 -3.95 30.81
N LEU A 25 56.91 -3.62 31.23
CA LEU A 25 55.72 -4.45 31.04
C LEU A 25 55.37 -4.60 29.55
N TRP A 26 55.43 -3.51 28.77
CA TRP A 26 55.24 -3.56 27.31
C TRP A 26 56.33 -4.38 26.60
N ARG A 27 57.60 -4.26 27.00
CA ARG A 27 58.68 -5.11 26.46
C ARG A 27 58.53 -6.56 26.88
N LYS A 28 58.06 -6.86 28.09
CA LYS A 28 57.78 -8.23 28.56
C LYS A 28 56.56 -8.83 27.87
N ALA A 29 55.50 -8.07 27.63
CA ALA A 29 54.35 -8.49 26.85
C ALA A 29 54.74 -8.76 25.38
N ARG A 30 55.51 -7.85 24.76
CA ARG A 30 56.02 -8.02 23.38
C ARG A 30 57.04 -9.16 23.25
N ALA A 31 57.89 -9.37 24.25
CA ALA A 31 58.84 -10.49 24.30
C ALA A 31 58.17 -11.82 24.65
N GLY A 32 57.10 -11.81 25.46
CA GLY A 32 56.22 -12.94 25.71
C GLY A 32 55.48 -13.35 24.44
N TRP A 33 54.98 -12.37 23.68
CA TRP A 33 54.32 -12.58 22.39
C TRP A 33 55.30 -13.07 21.32
N SER A 34 56.53 -12.55 21.26
CA SER A 34 57.55 -13.03 20.32
C SER A 34 58.07 -14.43 20.66
N ARG A 35 58.17 -14.78 21.95
CA ARG A 35 58.50 -16.14 22.44
C ARG A 35 57.34 -17.12 22.29
N PHE A 36 56.10 -16.65 22.36
CA PHE A 36 54.92 -17.46 22.04
C PHE A 36 54.91 -17.76 20.54
N ARG A 37 55.08 -16.75 19.68
CA ARG A 37 55.10 -16.86 18.22
C ARG A 37 56.23 -17.73 17.65
N SER A 38 57.35 -17.90 18.38
CA SER A 38 58.46 -18.77 17.98
C SER A 38 58.30 -20.23 18.40
N ARG A 39 57.28 -20.58 19.22
CA ARG A 39 56.99 -21.98 19.54
C ARG A 39 56.23 -22.62 18.38
N PRO A 40 56.65 -23.81 17.90
CA PRO A 40 55.98 -24.50 16.80
C PRO A 40 54.50 -24.79 17.09
N GLY A 41 54.13 -24.99 18.36
CA GLY A 41 52.74 -25.15 18.79
C GLY A 41 51.87 -23.88 18.62
N ALA A 42 52.41 -22.69 18.91
CA ALA A 42 51.66 -21.44 18.78
C ALA A 42 51.44 -21.06 17.32
N ARG A 43 52.41 -21.34 16.43
CA ARG A 43 52.23 -21.15 14.98
C ARG A 43 51.16 -22.09 14.43
N ARG A 44 51.11 -23.34 14.90
CA ARG A 44 50.04 -24.28 14.54
C ARG A 44 48.68 -23.80 15.05
N ALA A 45 48.60 -23.39 16.32
CA ALA A 45 47.38 -22.83 16.90
C ALA A 45 46.88 -21.59 16.14
N ALA A 46 47.77 -20.68 15.76
CA ALA A 46 47.42 -19.49 14.98
C ALA A 46 46.91 -19.84 13.57
N VAL A 47 47.49 -20.87 12.93
CA VAL A 47 46.99 -21.34 11.62
C VAL A 47 45.64 -22.02 11.76
N VAL A 48 45.43 -22.84 12.79
CA VAL A 48 44.11 -23.44 13.07
C VAL A 48 43.06 -22.37 13.33
N ALA A 49 43.38 -21.39 14.19
CA ALA A 49 42.48 -20.26 14.46
C ALA A 49 42.16 -19.47 13.19
N ALA A 50 43.16 -19.22 12.32
CA ALA A 50 42.93 -18.53 11.06
C ALA A 50 42.05 -19.34 10.09
N VAL A 51 42.21 -20.66 10.03
CA VAL A 51 41.36 -21.55 9.22
C VAL A 51 39.93 -21.53 9.74
N LEU A 52 39.74 -21.59 11.06
CA LEU A 52 38.41 -21.53 11.67
C LEU A 52 37.74 -20.19 11.40
N LEU A 53 38.42 -19.07 11.66
CA LEU A 53 37.87 -17.73 11.45
C LEU A 53 37.53 -17.47 9.98
N LEU A 54 38.41 -17.85 9.05
CA LEU A 54 38.15 -17.68 7.62
C LEU A 54 37.05 -18.60 7.12
N GLY A 55 36.95 -19.83 7.66
CA GLY A 55 35.87 -20.75 7.34
C GLY A 55 34.52 -20.26 7.82
N THR A 56 34.41 -19.87 9.10
CA THR A 56 33.18 -19.27 9.64
C THR A 56 32.81 -17.96 8.93
N GLY A 57 33.80 -17.10 8.63
CA GLY A 57 33.56 -15.87 7.88
C GLY A 57 33.10 -16.14 6.44
N ALA A 58 33.67 -17.14 5.77
CA ALA A 58 33.22 -17.58 4.46
C ALA A 58 31.83 -18.24 4.48
N ALA A 59 31.45 -18.89 5.59
CA ALA A 59 30.11 -19.41 5.79
C ALA A 59 29.07 -18.29 5.90
N ALA A 60 29.33 -17.28 6.72
CA ALA A 60 28.45 -16.12 6.83
C ALA A 60 28.33 -15.35 5.51
N ALA A 61 29.46 -15.09 4.83
CA ALA A 61 29.47 -14.41 3.54
C ALA A 61 28.83 -15.26 2.43
N GLY A 62 29.05 -16.58 2.45
CA GLY A 62 28.45 -17.50 1.50
C GLY A 62 26.93 -17.55 1.65
N LEU A 63 26.42 -17.62 2.89
CA LEU A 63 24.97 -17.61 3.14
C LEU A 63 24.31 -16.30 2.70
N ALA A 64 24.98 -15.15 2.89
CA ALA A 64 24.50 -13.87 2.36
C ALA A 64 24.56 -13.75 0.83
N LEU A 65 25.29 -14.64 0.15
CA LEU A 65 25.39 -14.71 -1.32
C LEU A 65 24.52 -15.81 -1.92
N VAL A 66 23.98 -16.71 -1.10
CA VAL A 66 22.96 -17.67 -1.53
C VAL A 66 21.74 -16.83 -1.86
N GLY A 67 21.46 -16.70 -3.16
CA GLY A 67 20.24 -16.08 -3.63
C GLY A 67 19.03 -16.96 -3.31
N GLY A 68 17.86 -16.51 -3.76
CA GLY A 68 16.67 -17.35 -3.75
C GLY A 68 16.77 -18.50 -4.76
N THR A 69 16.24 -19.65 -4.39
CA THR A 69 16.05 -20.82 -5.26
C THR A 69 14.58 -20.86 -5.64
N GLU A 70 14.29 -20.87 -6.95
CA GLU A 70 12.93 -21.06 -7.48
C GLU A 70 12.44 -22.48 -7.20
N ALA A 71 11.22 -22.58 -6.68
CA ALA A 71 10.51 -23.83 -6.41
C ALA A 71 9.01 -23.65 -6.63
N ASP A 72 8.40 -24.65 -7.25
CA ASP A 72 6.96 -24.69 -7.46
C ASP A 72 6.31 -25.28 -6.21
N ILE A 73 5.41 -24.53 -5.57
CA ILE A 73 4.69 -24.95 -4.36
C ILE A 73 3.20 -24.74 -4.61
N GLY A 74 2.45 -25.83 -4.77
CA GLY A 74 1.10 -25.78 -5.30
C GLY A 74 1.06 -25.03 -6.63
N PRO A 75 0.07 -24.16 -6.87
CA PRO A 75 -0.02 -23.37 -8.09
C PRO A 75 0.90 -22.12 -8.08
N PHE A 76 1.84 -22.01 -7.14
CA PHE A 76 2.64 -20.80 -6.95
C PHE A 76 4.09 -21.00 -7.36
N ASP A 77 4.60 -20.08 -8.17
CA ASP A 77 6.03 -19.89 -8.36
C ASP A 77 6.57 -19.24 -7.09
N THR A 78 7.41 -19.97 -6.34
CA THR A 78 7.92 -19.50 -5.05
C THR A 78 9.44 -19.42 -5.04
N THR A 79 9.97 -18.25 -4.68
CA THR A 79 11.39 -18.09 -4.38
C THR A 79 11.67 -18.39 -2.91
N VAL A 80 12.48 -19.41 -2.65
CA VAL A 80 12.89 -19.80 -1.29
C VAL A 80 14.32 -19.39 -1.02
N ALA A 81 14.56 -18.64 0.07
CA ALA A 81 15.88 -18.14 0.44
C ALA A 81 16.20 -18.39 1.91
N LEU A 82 17.49 -18.70 2.19
CA LEU A 82 18.02 -18.72 3.55
C LEU A 82 18.83 -17.46 3.79
N HIS A 83 18.58 -16.76 4.89
CA HIS A 83 19.33 -15.57 5.27
C HIS A 83 19.80 -15.64 6.72
N PRO A 84 20.85 -14.90 7.10
CA PRO A 84 21.20 -14.75 8.49
C PRO A 84 20.06 -14.06 9.26
N ASP A 85 19.58 -14.67 10.34
CA ASP A 85 18.64 -14.05 11.26
C ASP A 85 18.89 -14.54 12.69
N VAL A 86 18.89 -13.64 13.66
CA VAL A 86 19.23 -13.97 15.06
C VAL A 86 18.05 -14.62 15.78
N GLY A 87 16.81 -14.29 15.41
CA GLY A 87 15.60 -14.83 16.02
C GLY A 87 15.33 -16.26 15.59
N GLY A 88 15.45 -16.53 14.28
CA GLY A 88 14.96 -17.73 13.64
C GLY A 88 13.47 -17.59 13.39
N GLU A 89 13.10 -17.29 12.16
CA GLU A 89 11.70 -17.24 11.74
C GLU A 89 11.56 -17.74 10.30
N THR A 90 10.36 -18.19 9.98
CA THR A 90 9.95 -18.44 8.60
C THR A 90 8.99 -17.35 8.18
N VAL A 91 9.36 -16.59 7.17
CA VAL A 91 8.52 -15.54 6.60
C VAL A 91 7.99 -16.05 5.27
N VAL A 92 6.67 -16.06 5.10
CA VAL A 92 6.01 -16.30 3.82
C VAL A 92 5.49 -14.95 3.33
N ASN A 93 6.19 -14.36 2.37
CA ASN A 93 5.84 -13.08 1.77
C ASN A 93 4.88 -13.31 0.60
N ILE A 94 3.73 -12.64 0.65
CA ILE A 94 2.68 -12.70 -0.38
C ILE A 94 2.46 -11.28 -0.89
N PRO A 95 3.25 -10.79 -1.85
CA PRO A 95 3.04 -9.45 -2.42
C PRO A 95 1.69 -9.34 -3.15
N PRO A 96 0.95 -8.22 -3.01
CA PRO A 96 1.15 -7.08 -2.10
C PRO A 96 0.46 -7.26 -0.74
N LEU A 97 -0.13 -8.42 -0.47
CA LEU A 97 -0.96 -8.71 0.70
C LEU A 97 -0.18 -8.64 2.03
N GLY A 98 1.13 -8.87 2.01
CA GLY A 98 1.98 -8.78 3.19
C GLY A 98 2.57 -10.12 3.58
N ASP A 99 2.90 -10.28 4.87
CA ASP A 99 3.72 -11.39 5.34
C ASP A 99 2.95 -12.28 6.33
N ILE A 100 3.19 -13.58 6.22
CA ILE A 100 2.83 -14.56 7.25
C ILE A 100 4.12 -14.99 7.92
N VAL A 101 4.31 -14.57 9.18
CA VAL A 101 5.51 -14.83 9.95
C VAL A 101 5.26 -15.94 10.95
N PHE A 102 6.07 -16.99 10.86
CA PHE A 102 6.06 -18.13 11.75
C PHE A 102 7.30 -18.11 12.64
N ASP A 103 7.12 -18.13 13.96
CA ASP A 103 8.18 -18.36 14.94
C ASP A 103 8.59 -19.85 14.95
N SER A 104 9.14 -20.29 13.82
CA SER A 104 9.21 -21.71 13.45
C SER A 104 10.43 -22.43 14.04
N HIS A 105 11.55 -21.75 14.26
CA HIS A 105 12.81 -22.33 14.75
C HIS A 105 13.69 -21.28 15.43
N ASP A 106 14.75 -21.67 16.11
CA ASP A 106 15.70 -20.70 16.68
C ASP A 106 16.82 -20.35 15.66
N GLY A 107 17.27 -19.10 15.65
CA GLY A 107 18.37 -18.61 14.82
C GLY A 107 19.72 -19.34 15.05
N PRO A 108 20.77 -19.10 14.25
CA PRO A 108 21.08 -17.85 13.58
C PRO A 108 20.79 -17.83 12.05
N VAL A 109 19.74 -18.50 11.59
CA VAL A 109 19.28 -18.50 10.20
C VAL A 109 17.77 -18.25 10.18
N GLY A 110 17.30 -17.55 9.15
CA GLY A 110 15.88 -17.38 8.84
C GLY A 110 15.58 -17.94 7.45
N LEU A 111 14.32 -18.26 7.22
CA LEU A 111 13.80 -18.82 5.97
C LEU A 111 12.77 -17.87 5.39
N ASN A 112 12.96 -17.43 4.16
CA ASN A 112 12.00 -16.60 3.44
C ASN A 112 11.44 -17.37 2.25
N LEU A 113 10.12 -17.34 2.08
CA LEU A 113 9.39 -17.87 0.93
C LEU A 113 8.61 -16.72 0.33
N THR A 114 8.99 -16.26 -0.86
CA THR A 114 8.28 -15.20 -1.58
C THR A 114 7.45 -15.85 -2.67
N LEU A 115 6.13 -15.65 -2.62
CA LEU A 115 5.23 -16.04 -3.71
C LEU A 115 5.36 -15.02 -4.82
N ASP A 116 6.00 -15.40 -5.92
CA ASP A 116 6.31 -14.50 -7.03
C ASP A 116 5.12 -14.38 -8.01
N SER A 117 4.45 -15.50 -8.28
CA SER A 117 3.47 -15.63 -9.34
C SER A 117 2.53 -16.82 -9.09
N VAL A 118 1.34 -16.80 -9.70
CA VAL A 118 0.39 -17.92 -9.67
C VAL A 118 0.28 -18.49 -11.09
N ASP A 119 0.46 -19.80 -11.27
CA ASP A 119 0.19 -20.47 -12.54
C ASP A 119 -1.35 -20.60 -12.73
N PRO A 120 -1.94 -19.86 -13.69
CA PRO A 120 -3.39 -19.86 -13.89
C PRO A 120 -3.90 -21.19 -14.47
N ILE A 121 -3.05 -22.00 -15.09
CA ILE A 121 -3.41 -23.31 -15.63
C ILE A 121 -3.53 -24.31 -14.48
N GLU A 122 -2.54 -24.37 -13.59
CA GLU A 122 -2.56 -25.27 -12.45
C GLU A 122 -3.66 -24.89 -11.45
N ALA A 123 -3.81 -23.59 -11.15
CA ALA A 123 -4.90 -23.09 -10.30
C ALA A 123 -6.27 -23.52 -10.85
N ARG A 124 -6.51 -23.39 -12.16
CA ARG A 124 -7.75 -23.86 -12.80
C ARG A 124 -7.92 -25.38 -12.73
N GLN A 125 -6.85 -26.16 -12.83
CA GLN A 125 -6.94 -27.62 -12.71
C GLN A 125 -7.32 -28.04 -11.29
N ILE A 126 -6.77 -27.38 -10.27
CA ILE A 126 -7.12 -27.60 -8.87
C ILE A 126 -8.59 -27.25 -8.63
N MET A 127 -9.05 -26.09 -9.13
CA MET A 127 -10.45 -25.65 -8.97
C MET A 127 -11.47 -26.57 -9.67
N ASN A 128 -11.14 -27.05 -10.87
CA ASN A 128 -12.07 -27.84 -11.70
C ASN A 128 -12.05 -29.35 -11.38
N SER A 129 -11.16 -29.79 -10.49
CA SER A 129 -11.05 -31.19 -10.08
C SER A 129 -11.86 -31.42 -8.79
N PRO A 130 -12.74 -32.45 -8.73
CA PRO A 130 -13.56 -32.72 -7.55
C PRO A 130 -12.79 -32.84 -6.23
N ASP A 131 -11.55 -33.34 -6.28
CA ASP A 131 -10.66 -33.51 -5.13
C ASP A 131 -9.41 -32.61 -5.21
N GLY A 132 -9.41 -31.61 -6.11
CA GLY A 132 -8.20 -30.84 -6.44
C GLY A 132 -7.59 -30.12 -5.23
N PHE A 133 -8.41 -29.46 -4.41
CA PHE A 133 -7.95 -28.79 -3.20
C PHE A 133 -7.40 -29.75 -2.14
N THR A 134 -7.99 -30.94 -2.00
CA THR A 134 -7.52 -31.97 -1.06
C THR A 134 -6.17 -32.51 -1.48
N VAL A 135 -6.00 -32.83 -2.77
CA VAL A 135 -4.72 -33.31 -3.32
C VAL A 135 -3.64 -32.23 -3.22
N ALA A 136 -3.97 -30.98 -3.53
CA ALA A 136 -3.04 -29.86 -3.37
C ALA A 136 -2.59 -29.70 -1.90
N SER A 137 -3.53 -29.79 -0.95
CA SER A 137 -3.22 -29.71 0.49
C SER A 137 -2.35 -30.87 0.98
N GLU A 138 -2.58 -32.09 0.50
CA GLU A 138 -1.78 -33.27 0.85
C GLU A 138 -0.33 -33.17 0.30
N ASN A 139 -0.16 -32.60 -0.89
CA ASN A 139 1.16 -32.46 -1.52
C ASN A 139 1.95 -31.26 -0.99
N LEU A 140 1.27 -30.21 -0.55
CA LEU A 140 1.88 -28.95 -0.10
C LEU A 140 3.02 -29.16 0.90
N ALA A 141 2.81 -30.00 1.91
CA ALA A 141 3.82 -30.27 2.93
C ALA A 141 5.10 -30.90 2.33
N THR A 142 4.94 -31.76 1.32
CA THR A 142 6.06 -32.41 0.63
C THR A 142 6.80 -31.44 -0.27
N GLU A 143 6.06 -30.63 -1.05
CA GLU A 143 6.62 -29.63 -1.97
C GLU A 143 7.43 -28.56 -1.21
N VAL A 144 6.88 -28.03 -0.11
CA VAL A 144 7.61 -27.10 0.78
C VAL A 144 8.86 -27.77 1.35
N THR A 145 8.76 -29.02 1.79
CA THR A 145 9.92 -29.76 2.34
C THR A 145 11.02 -29.94 1.29
N ASP A 146 10.66 -30.30 0.07
CA ASP A 146 11.61 -30.47 -1.03
C ASP A 146 12.27 -29.14 -1.41
N ALA A 147 11.51 -28.05 -1.46
CA ALA A 147 12.02 -26.70 -1.71
C ALA A 147 13.03 -26.26 -0.64
N VAL A 148 12.71 -26.47 0.65
CA VAL A 148 13.60 -26.15 1.78
C VAL A 148 14.86 -27.01 1.76
N ILE A 149 14.75 -28.31 1.46
CA ILE A 149 15.92 -29.19 1.33
C ILE A 149 16.81 -28.73 0.17
N ARG A 150 16.21 -28.34 -0.96
CA ARG A 150 16.93 -27.89 -2.14
C ARG A 150 17.75 -26.62 -1.86
N VAL A 151 17.14 -25.58 -1.26
CA VAL A 151 17.87 -24.36 -0.90
C VAL A 151 18.94 -24.64 0.15
N ALA A 152 18.72 -25.55 1.10
CA ALA A 152 19.71 -25.92 2.09
C ALA A 152 20.93 -26.63 1.46
N VAL A 153 20.70 -27.56 0.52
CA VAL A 153 21.77 -28.25 -0.21
C VAL A 153 22.56 -27.28 -1.08
N GLU A 154 21.87 -26.38 -1.79
CA GLU A 154 22.49 -25.33 -2.60
C GLU A 154 23.33 -24.38 -1.75
N ALA A 155 22.80 -23.96 -0.60
CA ALA A 155 23.52 -23.14 0.38
C ALA A 155 24.80 -23.83 0.88
N LEU A 156 24.73 -25.11 1.23
CA LEU A 156 25.90 -25.89 1.65
C LEU A 156 26.94 -25.98 0.54
N ALA A 157 26.53 -26.12 -0.71
CA ALA A 157 27.44 -26.17 -1.87
C ALA A 157 28.13 -24.82 -2.10
N ILE A 158 27.37 -23.72 -2.13
CA ILE A 158 27.87 -22.35 -2.34
C ILE A 158 28.81 -21.95 -1.21
N VAL A 159 28.40 -22.15 0.06
CA VAL A 159 29.25 -21.86 1.21
C VAL A 159 30.54 -22.66 1.19
N THR A 160 30.48 -23.95 0.82
CA THR A 160 31.68 -24.78 0.71
C THR A 160 32.62 -24.24 -0.37
N LEU A 161 32.09 -23.83 -1.52
CA LEU A 161 32.87 -23.24 -2.61
C LEU A 161 33.50 -21.91 -2.19
N CYS A 162 32.76 -21.03 -1.51
CA CYS A 162 33.27 -19.78 -0.94
C CYS A 162 34.41 -20.06 0.05
N GLY A 163 34.23 -21.04 0.95
CA GLY A 163 35.26 -21.45 1.90
C GLY A 163 36.53 -21.99 1.24
N LEU A 164 36.39 -22.82 0.20
CA LEU A 164 37.53 -23.31 -0.59
C LEU A 164 38.27 -22.17 -1.27
N LEU A 165 37.55 -21.22 -1.87
CA LEU A 165 38.11 -20.07 -2.59
C LEU A 165 38.86 -19.12 -1.64
N VAL A 166 38.23 -18.73 -0.53
CA VAL A 166 38.87 -17.90 0.52
C VAL A 166 40.11 -18.60 1.07
N GLY A 167 40.01 -19.90 1.34
CA GLY A 167 41.12 -20.73 1.80
C GLY A 167 42.29 -20.81 0.82
N ALA A 168 41.99 -20.98 -0.47
CA ALA A 168 42.97 -21.03 -1.53
C ALA A 168 43.72 -19.69 -1.68
N LEU A 169 42.99 -18.58 -1.64
CA LEU A 169 43.55 -17.23 -1.73
C LEU A 169 44.40 -16.86 -0.51
N ALA A 170 43.91 -17.14 0.70
CA ALA A 170 44.57 -16.77 1.94
C ALA A 170 45.83 -17.60 2.23
N PHE A 171 45.76 -18.92 2.01
CA PHE A 171 46.81 -19.84 2.43
C PHE A 171 47.68 -20.38 1.29
N ARG A 172 47.21 -20.29 0.04
CA ARG A 172 47.88 -20.85 -1.16
C ARG A 172 48.32 -22.31 -0.98
N ASN A 173 47.55 -23.08 -0.21
CA ASN A 173 47.84 -24.46 0.14
C ASN A 173 46.57 -25.29 0.10
N MET A 174 46.56 -26.33 -0.74
CA MET A 174 45.39 -27.18 -0.96
C MET A 174 44.83 -27.79 0.33
N ARG A 175 45.69 -28.26 1.25
CA ARG A 175 45.22 -28.86 2.51
C ARG A 175 44.50 -27.84 3.39
N ARG A 176 44.97 -26.58 3.41
CA ARG A 176 44.36 -25.53 4.22
C ARG A 176 43.08 -25.00 3.59
N ALA A 177 43.05 -24.90 2.25
CA ALA A 177 41.84 -24.58 1.49
C ALA A 177 40.74 -25.61 1.77
N LEU A 178 41.05 -26.91 1.68
CA LEU A 178 40.12 -27.99 2.03
C LEU A 178 39.62 -27.88 3.47
N LEU A 179 40.50 -27.58 4.44
CA LEU A 179 40.07 -27.40 5.83
C LEU A 179 39.18 -26.16 6.03
N THR A 180 39.36 -25.09 5.24
CA THR A 180 38.51 -23.88 5.31
C THR A 180 37.14 -24.15 4.70
N GLY A 181 37.10 -24.82 3.53
CA GLY A 181 35.85 -25.32 2.94
C GLY A 181 35.10 -26.27 3.88
N LEU A 182 35.80 -27.25 4.47
CA LEU A 182 35.21 -28.19 5.43
C LEU A 182 34.71 -27.49 6.69
N THR A 183 35.42 -26.47 7.18
CA THR A 183 34.94 -25.67 8.32
C THR A 183 33.66 -24.93 7.95
N SER A 184 33.62 -24.32 6.75
CA SER A 184 32.45 -23.56 6.28
C SER A 184 31.23 -24.48 6.17
N LEU A 185 31.41 -25.65 5.54
CA LEU A 185 30.40 -26.70 5.47
C LEU A 185 29.92 -27.15 6.86
N ALA A 186 30.85 -27.47 7.76
CA ALA A 186 30.51 -27.97 9.09
C ALA A 186 29.77 -26.93 9.93
N VAL A 187 30.13 -25.65 9.81
CA VAL A 187 29.45 -24.55 10.51
C VAL A 187 28.04 -24.36 9.96
N THR A 188 27.85 -24.27 8.64
CA THR A 188 26.52 -24.09 8.05
C THR A 188 25.63 -25.30 8.29
N ALA A 189 26.15 -26.52 8.15
CA ALA A 189 25.41 -27.74 8.46
C ALA A 189 25.00 -27.80 9.94
N ALA A 190 25.84 -27.31 10.85
CA ALA A 190 25.49 -27.21 12.26
C ALA A 190 24.42 -26.15 12.53
N ILE A 191 24.43 -25.01 11.82
CA ILE A 191 23.40 -23.97 11.92
C ILE A 191 22.05 -24.48 11.40
N CYS A 192 22.01 -25.05 10.20
CA CYS A 192 20.78 -25.63 9.64
C CYS A 192 20.28 -26.81 10.50
N GLY A 193 21.20 -27.63 11.02
CA GLY A 193 20.86 -28.72 11.94
C GLY A 193 20.32 -28.23 13.29
N TYR A 194 20.82 -27.10 13.79
CA TYR A 194 20.29 -26.46 15.00
C TYR A 194 18.87 -25.95 14.77
N ALA A 195 18.65 -25.20 13.69
CA ALA A 195 17.33 -24.75 13.26
C ALA A 195 16.33 -25.92 13.11
N ALA A 196 16.74 -26.99 12.41
CA ALA A 196 15.91 -28.18 12.25
C ALA A 196 15.58 -28.88 13.59
N SER A 197 16.48 -28.81 14.57
CA SER A 197 16.27 -29.41 15.90
C SER A 197 15.37 -28.58 16.82
N THR A 198 15.20 -27.30 16.52
CA THR A 198 14.36 -26.35 17.28
C THR A 198 13.04 -26.03 16.57
N LEU A 199 12.67 -26.84 15.56
CA LEU A 199 11.42 -26.68 14.83
C LEU A 199 10.20 -26.81 15.75
N ARG A 200 9.31 -25.82 15.66
CA ARG A 200 8.08 -25.68 16.43
C ARG A 200 6.89 -25.78 15.50
N ALA A 201 6.33 -26.98 15.38
CA ALA A 201 5.18 -27.24 14.51
C ALA A 201 3.92 -26.48 14.97
N GLU A 202 3.82 -26.14 16.26
CA GLU A 202 2.70 -25.35 16.79
C GLU A 202 2.63 -23.93 16.18
N SER A 203 3.76 -23.40 15.67
CA SER A 203 3.79 -22.07 15.02
C SER A 203 2.86 -21.97 13.81
N ILE A 204 2.59 -23.09 13.12
CA ILE A 204 1.67 -23.13 11.98
C ILE A 204 0.24 -22.77 12.40
N SER A 205 -0.15 -23.11 13.63
CA SER A 205 -1.47 -22.80 14.17
C SER A 205 -1.57 -21.39 14.77
N GLN A 206 -0.44 -20.71 14.96
CA GLN A 206 -0.38 -19.37 15.55
C GLN A 206 0.57 -18.45 14.76
N PRO A 207 0.32 -18.24 13.45
CA PRO A 207 1.12 -17.30 12.67
C PRO A 207 0.88 -15.86 13.12
N ARG A 208 1.90 -15.01 12.94
CA ARG A 208 1.75 -13.56 13.01
C ARG A 208 1.57 -13.05 11.59
N TYR A 209 0.44 -12.40 11.34
CA TYR A 209 0.19 -11.74 10.07
C TYR A 209 0.71 -10.30 10.13
N GLU A 210 1.32 -9.83 9.05
CA GLU A 210 1.78 -8.46 8.88
C GLU A 210 1.26 -7.92 7.52
N GLY A 211 1.03 -6.62 7.41
CA GLY A 211 0.41 -6.02 6.23
C GLY A 211 -1.10 -6.30 6.14
N LEU A 212 -1.63 -6.38 4.91
CA LEU A 212 -3.06 -6.60 4.63
C LEU A 212 -3.56 -7.96 5.15
N LEU A 213 -2.67 -8.96 5.29
CA LEU A 213 -3.01 -10.26 5.83
C LEU A 213 -3.44 -10.23 7.31
N THR A 214 -3.17 -9.15 8.05
CA THR A 214 -3.66 -8.97 9.43
C THR A 214 -5.19 -9.02 9.50
N TYR A 215 -5.86 -8.63 8.42
CA TYR A 215 -7.31 -8.60 8.30
C TYR A 215 -7.90 -9.90 7.71
N ALA A 216 -7.07 -10.84 7.22
CA ALA A 216 -7.54 -12.07 6.58
C ALA A 216 -8.29 -13.06 7.50
N PRO A 217 -7.95 -13.21 8.81
CA PRO A 217 -8.64 -14.16 9.70
C PRO A 217 -10.12 -13.87 9.91
N SER A 218 -10.60 -12.65 9.64
CA SER A 218 -12.01 -12.27 9.80
C SER A 218 -12.93 -12.83 8.71
N VAL A 219 -12.36 -13.32 7.59
CA VAL A 219 -13.12 -13.81 6.42
C VAL A 219 -13.36 -15.33 6.48
N VAL A 220 -12.61 -16.07 7.31
CA VAL A 220 -12.73 -17.53 7.44
C VAL A 220 -12.89 -17.89 8.92
N GLY A 221 -14.07 -17.60 9.47
CA GLY A 221 -14.45 -17.92 10.85
C GLY A 221 -15.72 -18.76 10.93
N SER A 222 -15.74 -19.72 11.85
CA SER A 222 -16.90 -20.58 12.14
C SER A 222 -17.93 -19.82 13.00
N ALA A 223 -19.13 -20.39 13.20
CA ALA A 223 -20.25 -19.73 13.90
C ALA A 223 -19.93 -19.28 15.34
N GLU A 224 -18.83 -19.73 15.93
CA GLU A 224 -18.30 -19.26 17.20
C GLU A 224 -17.62 -17.86 17.14
N ASP A 225 -17.16 -17.39 15.98
CA ASP A 225 -16.45 -16.11 15.80
C ASP A 225 -17.40 -14.89 15.68
N ILE A 226 -18.70 -15.14 15.48
CA ILE A 226 -19.75 -14.10 15.42
C ILE A 226 -19.92 -13.40 16.79
N ALA A 227 -19.49 -14.03 17.89
CA ALA A 227 -19.55 -13.45 19.23
C ALA A 227 -18.37 -12.52 19.56
N GLU A 228 -17.21 -12.67 18.89
CA GLU A 228 -16.03 -11.81 19.10
C GLU A 228 -16.03 -10.56 18.19
N ASN A 229 -16.64 -10.62 17.00
CA ASN A 229 -16.79 -9.44 16.11
C ASN A 229 -17.92 -8.47 16.51
N TYR A 230 -18.58 -8.70 17.65
CA TYR A 230 -19.60 -7.78 18.15
C TYR A 230 -19.02 -6.41 18.53
N GLU A 231 -17.75 -6.33 18.93
CA GLU A 231 -17.10 -5.04 19.25
C GLU A 231 -16.79 -4.20 18.00
N GLU A 232 -16.43 -4.84 16.88
CA GLU A 232 -16.17 -4.18 15.59
C GLU A 232 -17.49 -3.70 14.97
N TYR A 233 -18.53 -4.55 14.97
CA TYR A 233 -19.90 -4.17 14.59
C TYR A 233 -20.46 -3.02 15.45
N VAL A 234 -20.14 -2.99 16.75
CA VAL A 234 -20.53 -1.90 17.67
C VAL A 234 -19.68 -0.64 17.48
N SER A 235 -18.45 -0.76 16.97
CA SER A 235 -17.63 0.39 16.55
C SER A 235 -18.17 1.01 15.27
N ASP A 236 -18.51 0.19 14.27
CA ASP A 236 -19.13 0.63 13.02
C ASP A 236 -20.47 1.31 13.29
N LEU A 237 -21.33 0.72 14.14
CA LEU A 237 -22.59 1.35 14.55
C LEU A 237 -22.40 2.67 15.32
N GLN A 238 -21.34 2.80 16.13
CA GLN A 238 -21.03 4.07 16.80
C GLN A 238 -20.54 5.13 15.81
N GLN A 239 -19.77 4.74 14.80
CA GLN A 239 -19.28 5.63 13.75
C GLN A 239 -20.43 6.14 12.88
N ILE A 240 -21.37 5.26 12.52
CA ILE A 240 -22.62 5.59 11.82
C ILE A 240 -23.45 6.61 12.59
N VAL A 241 -23.71 6.35 13.87
CA VAL A 241 -24.52 7.24 14.72
C VAL A 241 -23.82 8.59 14.96
N THR A 242 -22.50 8.59 15.12
CA THR A 242 -21.70 9.81 15.31
C THR A 242 -21.71 10.66 14.04
N ASN A 243 -21.48 10.05 12.88
CA ASN A 243 -21.48 10.73 11.59
C ASN A 243 -22.85 11.36 11.29
N ILE A 244 -23.96 10.64 11.51
CA ILE A 244 -25.32 11.18 11.31
C ILE A 244 -25.57 12.41 12.20
N SER A 245 -25.16 12.36 13.47
CA SER A 245 -25.33 13.50 14.38
C SER A 245 -24.47 14.72 13.98
N GLY A 246 -23.27 14.47 13.43
CA GLY A 246 -22.38 15.49 12.88
C GLY A 246 -22.96 16.17 11.64
N PHE A 247 -23.41 15.38 10.66
CA PHE A 247 -24.06 15.89 9.45
C PHE A 247 -25.31 16.72 9.77
N TYR A 248 -26.17 16.23 10.67
CA TYR A 248 -27.36 16.97 11.09
C TYR A 248 -27.01 18.34 11.71
N THR A 249 -25.94 18.40 12.51
CA THR A 249 -25.48 19.65 13.14
C THR A 249 -24.84 20.61 12.14
N LEU A 250 -24.09 20.09 11.16
CA LEU A 250 -23.46 20.90 10.12
C LEU A 250 -24.50 21.45 9.14
N ALA A 251 -25.39 20.61 8.62
CA ALA A 251 -26.45 21.01 7.69
C ALA A 251 -27.39 22.07 8.29
N MET A 252 -27.73 21.96 9.58
CA MET A 252 -28.63 22.93 10.23
C MET A 252 -28.00 24.32 10.47
N ASN A 253 -26.68 24.43 10.50
CA ASN A 253 -25.98 25.68 10.84
C ASN A 253 -25.35 26.37 9.63
N MET A 254 -25.47 25.81 8.42
CA MET A 254 -24.86 26.35 7.21
C MET A 254 -25.67 27.52 6.61
N PRO A 255 -25.00 28.59 6.14
CA PRO A 255 -25.67 29.65 5.40
C PRO A 255 -26.24 29.11 4.08
N GLN A 256 -27.54 29.31 3.83
CA GLN A 256 -28.23 28.95 2.57
C GLN A 256 -27.87 29.88 1.39
N VAL A 257 -26.63 30.35 1.33
CA VAL A 257 -26.15 31.25 0.27
C VAL A 257 -25.78 30.41 -0.94
N GLY A 258 -26.31 30.74 -2.11
CA GLY A 258 -26.04 30.03 -3.36
C GLY A 258 -26.88 28.77 -3.59
N ILE A 259 -27.87 28.49 -2.73
CA ILE A 259 -28.78 27.34 -2.84
C ILE A 259 -30.21 27.85 -2.80
N GLU A 260 -31.03 27.38 -3.75
CA GLU A 260 -32.47 27.61 -3.78
C GLU A 260 -33.21 26.38 -3.24
N ASP A 261 -34.43 26.56 -2.74
CA ASP A 261 -35.19 25.46 -2.11
C ASP A 261 -35.48 24.31 -3.11
N ASP A 262 -35.44 24.59 -4.41
CA ASP A 262 -35.67 23.65 -5.52
C ASP A 262 -34.43 23.38 -6.38
N SER A 263 -33.22 23.67 -5.87
CA SER A 263 -31.97 23.30 -6.54
C SER A 263 -31.88 21.79 -6.80
N ILE A 264 -31.39 21.42 -7.99
CA ILE A 264 -31.05 20.03 -8.32
C ILE A 264 -29.74 19.70 -7.61
N LYS A 265 -29.70 18.58 -6.89
CA LYS A 265 -28.55 18.17 -6.07
C LYS A 265 -27.94 16.90 -6.61
N VAL A 266 -26.65 16.95 -6.95
CA VAL A 266 -25.90 15.80 -7.45
C VAL A 266 -24.78 15.49 -6.47
N LEU A 267 -24.65 14.23 -6.06
CA LEU A 267 -23.52 13.78 -5.26
C LEU A 267 -22.41 13.28 -6.19
N HIS A 268 -21.27 13.97 -6.22
CA HIS A 268 -20.06 13.53 -6.93
C HIS A 268 -19.23 12.62 -6.02
N VAL A 269 -18.96 11.41 -6.49
CA VAL A 269 -18.10 10.42 -5.84
C VAL A 269 -17.10 9.85 -6.83
N SER A 270 -15.99 9.32 -6.30
CA SER A 270 -14.98 8.65 -7.11
C SER A 270 -14.12 7.73 -6.26
N ASP A 271 -13.45 6.77 -6.89
CA ASP A 271 -12.36 5.98 -6.30
C ASP A 271 -12.81 5.27 -5.01
N LEU A 272 -13.90 4.49 -5.09
CA LEU A 272 -14.48 3.74 -3.96
C LEU A 272 -13.58 2.58 -3.52
N HIS A 273 -12.82 1.97 -4.43
CA HIS A 273 -11.81 0.93 -4.17
C HIS A 273 -12.26 -0.15 -3.16
N LEU A 274 -13.45 -0.70 -3.35
CA LEU A 274 -14.00 -1.77 -2.51
C LEU A 274 -14.18 -1.41 -1.02
N ASN A 275 -14.24 -0.13 -0.64
CA ASN A 275 -14.53 0.27 0.74
C ASN A 275 -16.03 0.15 1.05
N PRO A 276 -16.50 -0.80 1.89
CA PRO A 276 -17.92 -0.98 2.16
C PRO A 276 -18.55 0.23 2.88
N SER A 277 -17.76 0.97 3.66
CA SER A 277 -18.22 2.16 4.37
C SER A 277 -18.60 3.30 3.44
N ALA A 278 -18.07 3.33 2.21
CA ALA A 278 -18.43 4.31 1.19
C ALA A 278 -19.93 4.24 0.87
N TRP A 279 -20.48 3.04 0.67
CA TRP A 279 -21.90 2.85 0.37
C TRP A 279 -22.81 3.39 1.46
N HIS A 280 -22.47 3.12 2.72
CA HIS A 280 -23.28 3.57 3.83
C HIS A 280 -23.19 5.09 4.07
N LEU A 281 -22.01 5.67 3.85
CA LEU A 281 -21.85 7.12 3.89
C LEU A 281 -22.65 7.80 2.77
N MET A 282 -22.59 7.25 1.56
CA MET A 282 -23.37 7.73 0.42
C MET A 282 -24.88 7.61 0.66
N GLU A 283 -25.37 6.47 1.14
CA GLU A 283 -26.78 6.29 1.55
C GLU A 283 -27.22 7.37 2.54
N THR A 284 -26.37 7.63 3.55
CA THR A 284 -26.64 8.67 4.55
C THR A 284 -26.71 10.05 3.90
N VAL A 285 -25.75 10.42 3.06
CA VAL A 285 -25.72 11.74 2.41
C VAL A 285 -26.89 11.89 1.43
N VAL A 286 -27.19 10.86 0.63
CA VAL A 286 -28.33 10.83 -0.29
C VAL A 286 -29.64 11.09 0.44
N GLY A 287 -29.88 10.38 1.54
CA GLY A 287 -31.11 10.52 2.31
C GLY A 287 -31.18 11.80 3.17
N GLN A 288 -30.04 12.32 3.68
CA GLN A 288 -30.05 13.50 4.55
C GLN A 288 -30.08 14.83 3.78
N PHE A 289 -29.47 14.89 2.60
CA PHE A 289 -29.39 16.12 1.80
C PHE A 289 -30.43 16.16 0.67
N ASP A 290 -31.28 15.13 0.56
CA ASP A 290 -32.26 14.95 -0.52
C ASP A 290 -31.57 15.07 -1.89
N ILE A 291 -30.53 14.25 -2.11
CA ILE A 291 -29.78 14.19 -3.37
C ILE A 291 -30.68 13.65 -4.48
N ASP A 292 -30.62 14.21 -5.69
CA ASP A 292 -31.46 13.81 -6.82
C ASP A 292 -30.78 12.78 -7.74
N ALA A 293 -29.45 12.75 -7.79
CA ALA A 293 -28.65 11.76 -8.52
C ALA A 293 -27.24 11.62 -7.94
N VAL A 294 -26.62 10.46 -8.13
CA VAL A 294 -25.19 10.24 -7.82
C VAL A 294 -24.41 10.21 -9.13
N ALA A 295 -23.30 10.94 -9.21
CA ALA A 295 -22.35 10.92 -10.30
C ALA A 295 -21.04 10.27 -9.81
N ASP A 296 -20.82 9.03 -10.21
CA ASP A 296 -19.63 8.24 -9.89
C ASP A 296 -18.64 8.26 -11.05
N THR A 297 -17.47 8.87 -10.83
CA THR A 297 -16.39 8.98 -11.81
C THR A 297 -15.44 7.80 -11.87
N GLY A 298 -15.81 6.64 -11.28
CA GLY A 298 -15.15 5.36 -11.53
C GLY A 298 -14.15 4.94 -10.47
N ASP A 299 -13.44 3.85 -10.73
CA ASP A 299 -12.57 3.12 -9.80
C ASP A 299 -13.34 2.59 -8.58
N MET A 300 -14.44 1.91 -8.89
CA MET A 300 -15.23 1.21 -7.90
C MET A 300 -14.46 -0.01 -7.33
N ASN A 301 -13.74 -0.72 -8.21
CA ASN A 301 -12.96 -1.92 -7.86
C ASN A 301 -11.45 -1.67 -7.82
N ASP A 302 -10.70 -2.59 -7.20
CA ASP A 302 -9.24 -2.53 -7.13
C ASP A 302 -8.54 -3.29 -8.25
N TRP A 303 -9.06 -4.46 -8.63
CA TRP A 303 -8.50 -5.32 -9.68
C TRP A 303 -9.46 -5.55 -10.84
N GLY A 304 -10.71 -5.09 -10.72
CA GLY A 304 -11.77 -5.30 -11.71
C GLY A 304 -12.10 -6.79 -11.92
N SER A 305 -11.86 -7.64 -10.92
CA SER A 305 -12.19 -9.07 -11.01
C SER A 305 -13.70 -9.30 -10.98
N GLU A 306 -14.14 -10.49 -11.43
CA GLU A 306 -15.56 -10.87 -11.40
C GLU A 306 -16.09 -10.92 -9.97
N GLN A 307 -15.30 -11.42 -9.01
CA GLN A 307 -15.69 -11.53 -7.61
C GLN A 307 -15.87 -10.14 -6.96
N GLU A 308 -14.96 -9.21 -7.25
CA GLU A 308 -15.06 -7.83 -6.80
C GLU A 308 -16.32 -7.16 -7.36
N ALA A 309 -16.53 -7.27 -8.68
CA ALA A 309 -17.70 -6.70 -9.34
C ALA A 309 -19.01 -7.29 -8.81
N GLU A 310 -19.13 -8.61 -8.67
CA GLU A 310 -20.37 -9.24 -8.21
C GLU A 310 -20.73 -8.87 -6.76
N ILE A 311 -19.73 -8.78 -5.88
CA ILE A 311 -19.96 -8.53 -4.46
C ILE A 311 -20.15 -7.04 -4.20
N PHE A 312 -19.23 -6.20 -4.68
CA PHE A 312 -19.22 -4.80 -4.28
C PHE A 312 -20.30 -3.96 -4.97
N SER A 313 -20.68 -4.30 -6.21
CA SER A 313 -21.78 -3.62 -6.91
C SER A 313 -23.14 -3.80 -6.24
N GLN A 314 -23.33 -4.81 -5.38
CA GLN A 314 -24.58 -4.98 -4.61
C GLN A 314 -24.86 -3.78 -3.70
N GLY A 315 -23.83 -3.03 -3.31
CA GLY A 315 -23.99 -1.83 -2.48
C GLY A 315 -24.87 -0.77 -3.12
N VAL A 316 -24.99 -0.74 -4.46
CA VAL A 316 -25.81 0.23 -5.21
C VAL A 316 -27.31 0.09 -4.93
N GLU A 317 -27.76 -1.07 -4.43
CA GLU A 317 -29.16 -1.27 -4.02
C GLU A 317 -29.58 -0.38 -2.84
N GLN A 318 -28.61 0.19 -2.11
CA GLN A 318 -28.85 1.13 -1.00
C GLN A 318 -29.08 2.57 -1.50
N ILE A 319 -28.83 2.85 -2.78
CA ILE A 319 -28.95 4.19 -3.36
C ILE A 319 -30.26 4.31 -4.14
N ASP A 320 -31.26 4.94 -3.53
CA ASP A 320 -32.63 5.04 -4.08
C ASP A 320 -32.81 6.05 -5.22
N VAL A 321 -31.72 6.67 -5.70
CA VAL A 321 -31.72 7.67 -6.77
C VAL A 321 -30.89 7.20 -7.97
N PRO A 322 -31.05 7.80 -9.16
CA PRO A 322 -30.23 7.44 -10.31
C PRO A 322 -28.73 7.49 -10.00
N TYR A 323 -28.05 6.39 -10.31
CA TYR A 323 -26.61 6.20 -10.12
C TYR A 323 -25.91 6.27 -11.48
N VAL A 324 -25.35 7.43 -11.81
CA VAL A 324 -24.65 7.68 -13.07
C VAL A 324 -23.20 7.26 -12.91
N PHE A 325 -22.70 6.41 -13.81
CA PHE A 325 -21.38 5.80 -13.68
C PHE A 325 -20.56 5.93 -14.97
N VAL A 326 -19.30 6.32 -14.84
CA VAL A 326 -18.29 6.14 -15.90
C VAL A 326 -17.19 5.21 -15.42
N LYS A 327 -16.74 4.32 -16.32
CA LYS A 327 -15.74 3.30 -16.01
C LYS A 327 -14.36 3.93 -15.71
N GLY A 328 -13.79 3.63 -14.55
CA GLY A 328 -12.40 3.99 -14.23
C GLY A 328 -11.36 3.03 -14.80
N ASN A 329 -10.06 3.28 -14.58
CA ASN A 329 -9.00 2.42 -15.12
C ASN A 329 -8.82 1.11 -14.33
N HIS A 330 -9.36 1.00 -13.12
CA HIS A 330 -9.41 -0.23 -12.32
C HIS A 330 -10.70 -1.05 -12.56
N ASP A 331 -11.70 -0.47 -13.23
CA ASP A 331 -12.94 -1.15 -13.55
C ASP A 331 -12.86 -1.90 -14.88
N SER A 332 -13.30 -3.16 -14.85
CA SER A 332 -13.33 -4.02 -16.03
C SER A 332 -14.68 -3.98 -16.75
N ALA A 333 -14.75 -4.61 -17.92
CA ALA A 333 -16.03 -4.83 -18.59
C ALA A 333 -17.01 -5.66 -17.72
N THR A 334 -16.49 -6.51 -16.83
CA THR A 334 -17.31 -7.25 -15.87
C THR A 334 -17.90 -6.33 -14.81
N THR A 335 -17.13 -5.35 -14.31
CA THR A 335 -17.63 -4.30 -13.42
C THR A 335 -18.82 -3.57 -14.05
N VAL A 336 -18.64 -3.10 -15.29
CA VAL A 336 -19.69 -2.39 -16.03
C VAL A 336 -20.93 -3.26 -16.23
N ALA A 337 -20.75 -4.54 -16.59
CA ALA A 337 -21.87 -5.46 -16.79
C ALA A 337 -22.63 -5.76 -15.48
N ALA A 338 -21.93 -5.86 -14.35
CA ALA A 338 -22.53 -6.06 -13.03
C ALA A 338 -23.37 -4.85 -12.62
N LEU A 339 -22.84 -3.63 -12.78
CA LEU A 339 -23.56 -2.39 -12.48
C LEU A 339 -24.76 -2.15 -13.41
N ALA A 340 -24.61 -2.41 -14.71
CA ALA A 340 -25.68 -2.23 -15.69
C ALA A 340 -26.88 -3.18 -15.49
N ALA A 341 -26.76 -4.17 -14.58
CA ALA A 341 -27.86 -5.07 -14.24
C ALA A 341 -28.88 -4.44 -13.25
N TYR A 342 -28.54 -3.32 -12.60
CA TYR A 342 -29.41 -2.63 -11.65
C TYR A 342 -30.23 -1.54 -12.33
N ASP A 343 -31.53 -1.47 -12.01
CA ASP A 343 -32.49 -0.57 -12.69
C ASP A 343 -32.23 0.92 -12.42
N ASN A 344 -31.61 1.26 -11.29
CA ASN A 344 -31.25 2.63 -10.90
C ASN A 344 -29.90 3.10 -11.51
N VAL A 345 -29.14 2.22 -12.17
CA VAL A 345 -27.82 2.56 -12.71
C VAL A 345 -27.90 3.02 -14.17
N VAL A 346 -27.20 4.10 -14.48
CA VAL A 346 -26.98 4.60 -15.84
C VAL A 346 -25.48 4.64 -16.11
N VAL A 347 -24.97 3.68 -16.89
CA VAL A 347 -23.58 3.70 -17.35
C VAL A 347 -23.48 4.57 -18.60
N LEU A 348 -22.56 5.53 -18.60
CA LEU A 348 -22.28 6.40 -19.75
C LEU A 348 -20.97 6.00 -20.44
N ASP A 349 -21.03 5.76 -21.75
CA ASP A 349 -19.85 5.51 -22.58
C ASP A 349 -19.99 6.13 -23.98
N GLY A 350 -19.60 7.39 -24.11
CA GLY A 350 -19.67 8.15 -25.35
C GLY A 350 -21.09 8.60 -25.71
N GLU A 351 -21.94 8.86 -24.71
CA GLU A 351 -23.32 9.30 -24.91
C GLU A 351 -23.74 10.39 -23.92
N VAL A 352 -24.87 11.05 -24.24
CA VAL A 352 -25.53 12.06 -23.40
C VAL A 352 -26.93 11.55 -22.99
N ARG A 353 -27.29 11.73 -21.72
CA ARG A 353 -28.57 11.29 -21.13
C ARG A 353 -29.11 12.33 -20.16
N GLU A 354 -30.40 12.61 -20.25
CA GLU A 354 -31.12 13.42 -19.26
C GLU A 354 -31.36 12.61 -17.97
N ILE A 355 -30.85 13.09 -16.84
CA ILE A 355 -30.94 12.46 -15.52
C ILE A 355 -31.20 13.56 -14.48
N ALA A 356 -32.23 13.39 -13.65
CA ALA A 356 -32.65 14.40 -12.66
C ALA A 356 -32.86 15.82 -13.24
N GLY A 357 -33.18 15.91 -14.54
CA GLY A 357 -33.35 17.19 -15.24
C GLY A 357 -32.04 17.90 -15.63
N LEU A 358 -30.90 17.20 -15.63
CA LEU A 358 -29.62 17.64 -16.19
C LEU A 358 -29.20 16.71 -17.35
N GLU A 359 -28.56 17.25 -18.37
CA GLU A 359 -27.95 16.48 -19.46
C GLU A 359 -26.55 16.01 -19.04
N PHE A 360 -26.42 14.73 -18.66
CA PHE A 360 -25.15 14.11 -18.33
C PHE A 360 -24.52 13.47 -19.57
N ALA A 361 -23.28 13.85 -19.86
CA ALA A 361 -22.43 13.20 -20.84
C ALA A 361 -21.35 12.40 -20.11
N GLY A 362 -20.94 11.25 -20.64
CA GLY A 362 -19.85 10.50 -20.02
C GLY A 362 -19.12 9.58 -20.99
N VAL A 363 -17.86 9.27 -20.68
CA VAL A 363 -17.05 8.33 -21.46
C VAL A 363 -16.16 7.49 -20.57
N ALA A 364 -16.06 6.20 -20.88
CA ALA A 364 -15.20 5.29 -20.15
C ALA A 364 -13.71 5.64 -20.30
N ASP A 365 -12.91 5.36 -19.26
CA ASP A 365 -11.46 5.26 -19.42
C ASP A 365 -11.17 4.13 -20.44
N PRO A 366 -10.45 4.42 -21.53
CA PRO A 366 -10.18 3.44 -22.57
C PRO A 366 -9.21 2.33 -22.14
N ARG A 367 -8.63 2.43 -20.94
CA ARG A 367 -7.66 1.49 -20.39
C ARG A 367 -8.28 0.65 -19.27
N PHE A 368 -7.60 -0.46 -19.00
CA PHE A 368 -7.79 -1.30 -17.84
C PHE A 368 -6.41 -1.64 -17.30
N THR A 369 -5.99 -0.91 -16.27
CA THR A 369 -4.64 -0.95 -15.69
C THR A 369 -4.67 -1.11 -14.18
N PRO A 370 -5.31 -2.18 -13.65
CA PRO A 370 -5.30 -2.44 -12.22
C PRO A 370 -3.89 -2.72 -11.68
N ASP A 371 -2.99 -3.23 -12.54
CA ASP A 371 -1.57 -3.41 -12.27
C ASP A 371 -0.73 -2.23 -12.79
N LYS A 372 -0.09 -1.49 -11.86
CA LYS A 372 0.81 -0.37 -12.21
C LYS A 372 2.15 -0.82 -12.79
N GLY A 373 2.50 -2.11 -12.71
CA GLY A 373 3.77 -2.67 -13.17
C GLY A 373 3.90 -2.88 -14.69
N ASN A 374 2.78 -2.93 -15.42
CA ASN A 374 2.77 -3.28 -16.85
C ASN A 374 2.01 -2.24 -17.71
N GLN A 375 2.20 -0.96 -17.42
CA GLN A 375 1.53 0.11 -18.17
C GLN A 375 2.26 0.46 -19.48
N PRO A 376 1.52 0.82 -20.55
CA PRO A 376 2.12 1.39 -21.75
C PRO A 376 2.93 2.65 -21.43
N THR A 377 3.80 3.06 -22.35
CA THR A 377 4.56 4.31 -22.20
C THR A 377 3.60 5.47 -21.94
N SER A 378 3.94 6.34 -20.98
CA SER A 378 3.06 7.42 -20.51
C SER A 378 2.49 8.29 -21.64
N GLU A 379 3.28 8.59 -22.67
CA GLU A 379 2.85 9.41 -23.82
C GLU A 379 1.73 8.75 -24.65
N TYR A 380 1.80 7.44 -24.86
CA TYR A 380 0.74 6.70 -25.58
C TYR A 380 -0.51 6.57 -24.71
N ALA A 381 -0.35 6.33 -23.40
CA ALA A 381 -1.46 6.27 -22.46
C ALA A 381 -2.22 7.61 -22.40
N GLU A 382 -1.48 8.73 -22.30
CA GLU A 382 -2.03 10.08 -22.29
C GLU A 382 -2.75 10.41 -23.61
N GLN A 383 -2.19 10.01 -24.76
CA GLN A 383 -2.87 10.18 -26.05
C GLN A 383 -4.22 9.44 -26.10
N MET A 384 -4.31 8.21 -25.59
CA MET A 384 -5.59 7.48 -25.54
C MET A 384 -6.64 8.20 -24.70
N LEU A 385 -6.23 8.83 -23.60
CA LEU A 385 -7.12 9.61 -22.73
C LEU A 385 -7.66 10.85 -23.44
N VAL A 386 -6.76 11.61 -24.08
CA VAL A 386 -7.14 12.78 -24.87
C VAL A 386 -8.10 12.40 -26.00
N GLU A 387 -7.81 11.32 -26.75
CA GLU A 387 -8.71 10.81 -27.81
C GLU A 387 -10.08 10.38 -27.26
N SER A 388 -10.16 9.93 -25.99
CA SER A 388 -11.42 9.64 -25.32
C SER A 388 -12.21 10.91 -25.00
N GLY A 389 -11.54 11.95 -24.51
CA GLY A 389 -12.13 13.28 -24.32
C GLY A 389 -12.65 13.88 -25.63
N GLU A 390 -11.88 13.78 -26.72
CA GLU A 390 -12.31 14.24 -28.06
C GLU A 390 -13.57 13.53 -28.56
N ARG A 391 -13.66 12.21 -28.32
CA ARG A 391 -14.86 11.42 -28.66
C ARG A 391 -16.07 11.91 -27.88
N LEU A 392 -15.90 12.20 -26.59
CA LEU A 392 -16.98 12.72 -25.75
C LEU A 392 -17.41 14.12 -26.19
N ALA A 393 -16.46 15.01 -26.50
CA ALA A 393 -16.76 16.34 -27.03
C ALA A 393 -17.61 16.26 -28.30
N ALA A 394 -17.25 15.38 -29.24
CA ALA A 394 -18.02 15.15 -30.46
C ALA A 394 -19.44 14.62 -30.17
N ALA A 395 -19.59 13.72 -29.19
CA ALA A 395 -20.90 13.21 -28.79
C ALA A 395 -21.79 14.31 -28.16
N ILE A 396 -21.21 15.20 -27.36
CA ILE A 396 -21.92 16.35 -26.76
C ILE A 396 -22.38 17.32 -27.85
N GLU A 397 -21.50 17.65 -28.81
CA GLU A 397 -21.86 18.51 -29.94
C GLU A 397 -22.98 17.91 -30.79
N GLU A 398 -22.95 16.60 -31.05
CA GLU A 398 -23.99 15.90 -31.80
C GLU A 398 -25.33 15.86 -31.05
N ALA A 399 -25.30 15.70 -29.72
CA ALA A 399 -26.48 15.75 -28.86
C ALA A 399 -27.08 17.16 -28.72
N GLY A 400 -26.30 18.20 -29.03
CA GLY A 400 -26.71 19.59 -28.96
C GLY A 400 -26.36 20.29 -27.65
N GLY A 401 -25.49 19.70 -26.83
CA GLY A 401 -25.03 20.22 -25.54
C GLY A 401 -25.13 19.19 -24.41
N ALA A 402 -24.50 19.52 -23.29
CA ALA A 402 -24.59 18.81 -22.01
C ALA A 402 -24.41 19.81 -20.86
N ASP A 403 -24.94 19.49 -19.69
CA ASP A 403 -24.77 20.31 -18.47
C ASP A 403 -23.56 19.83 -17.66
N VAL A 404 -23.34 18.51 -17.63
CA VAL A 404 -22.25 17.89 -16.86
C VAL A 404 -21.59 16.80 -17.73
N ALA A 405 -20.26 16.81 -17.82
CA ALA A 405 -19.49 15.74 -18.44
C ALA A 405 -18.73 14.94 -17.38
N MET A 406 -18.76 13.62 -17.48
CA MET A 406 -18.08 12.70 -16.57
C MET A 406 -16.95 11.98 -17.31
N VAL A 407 -15.75 12.07 -16.76
CA VAL A 407 -14.57 11.32 -17.19
C VAL A 407 -13.92 10.72 -15.95
N HIS A 408 -13.08 9.70 -16.10
CA HIS A 408 -12.34 9.19 -14.94
C HIS A 408 -11.07 10.00 -14.68
N GLU A 409 -10.24 10.23 -15.70
CA GLU A 409 -8.95 10.87 -15.51
C GLU A 409 -8.89 12.33 -15.99
N PRO A 410 -8.20 13.22 -15.24
CA PRO A 410 -8.03 14.62 -15.64
C PRO A 410 -7.50 14.86 -17.07
N PRO A 411 -6.58 14.06 -17.64
CA PRO A 411 -6.12 14.24 -19.02
C PRO A 411 -7.20 14.05 -20.10
N MET A 412 -8.35 13.46 -19.75
CA MET A 412 -9.50 13.33 -20.65
C MET A 412 -10.32 14.63 -20.74
N ALA A 413 -10.13 15.57 -19.81
CA ALA A 413 -10.95 16.78 -19.68
C ALA A 413 -10.60 17.94 -20.63
N PRO A 414 -9.34 18.23 -21.00
CA PRO A 414 -9.01 19.39 -21.85
C PRO A 414 -9.77 19.49 -23.19
N PRO A 415 -10.07 18.39 -23.92
CA PRO A 415 -10.89 18.46 -25.13
C PRO A 415 -12.34 18.95 -24.92
N LEU A 416 -12.83 18.97 -23.67
CA LEU A 416 -14.19 19.36 -23.31
C LEU A 416 -14.30 20.86 -22.99
N ALA A 417 -13.18 21.59 -22.95
CA ALA A 417 -13.16 23.03 -22.67
C ALA A 417 -14.00 23.80 -23.71
N GLY A 418 -14.97 24.58 -23.23
CA GLY A 418 -15.92 25.31 -24.06
C GLY A 418 -17.07 24.47 -24.63
N THR A 419 -17.07 23.15 -24.44
CA THR A 419 -18.13 22.23 -24.92
C THR A 419 -19.20 21.98 -23.86
N VAL A 420 -18.82 22.01 -22.58
CA VAL A 420 -19.67 21.73 -21.40
C VAL A 420 -19.28 22.68 -20.26
N PRO A 421 -20.21 23.15 -19.40
CA PRO A 421 -19.84 24.08 -18.33
C PRO A 421 -19.13 23.39 -17.15
N LEU A 422 -19.36 22.09 -16.93
CA LEU A 422 -18.76 21.34 -15.82
C LEU A 422 -18.25 19.96 -16.28
N VAL A 423 -17.01 19.64 -15.90
CA VAL A 423 -16.40 18.31 -16.06
C VAL A 423 -16.11 17.74 -14.67
N LEU A 424 -16.57 16.52 -14.41
CA LEU A 424 -16.29 15.74 -13.21
C LEU A 424 -15.24 14.68 -13.54
N ALA A 425 -14.24 14.53 -12.67
CA ALA A 425 -13.16 13.54 -12.76
C ALA A 425 -12.77 12.97 -11.39
N GLY A 426 -11.90 11.95 -11.39
CA GLY A 426 -11.35 11.28 -10.22
C GLY A 426 -9.88 10.90 -10.40
N HIS A 427 -9.53 9.65 -10.07
CA HIS A 427 -8.22 9.00 -10.27
C HIS A 427 -7.05 9.50 -9.42
N MET A 428 -7.02 10.80 -9.12
CA MET A 428 -5.90 11.42 -8.42
C MET A 428 -5.93 11.16 -6.91
N HIS A 429 -7.08 10.72 -6.38
CA HIS A 429 -7.37 10.61 -4.95
C HIS A 429 -7.12 11.93 -4.18
N GLU A 430 -7.12 13.06 -4.89
CA GLU A 430 -6.85 14.38 -4.36
C GLU A 430 -7.87 15.35 -4.96
N ARG A 431 -8.75 15.86 -4.10
CA ARG A 431 -9.78 16.82 -4.52
C ARG A 431 -9.13 18.08 -5.10
N SER A 432 -9.58 18.52 -6.28
CA SER A 432 -9.17 19.79 -6.86
C SER A 432 -10.25 20.40 -7.76
N VAL A 433 -10.32 21.72 -7.77
CA VAL A 433 -11.21 22.49 -8.65
C VAL A 433 -10.36 23.44 -9.48
N SER A 434 -10.55 23.43 -10.80
CA SER A 434 -9.77 24.26 -11.73
C SER A 434 -10.62 24.75 -12.89
N ASP A 435 -10.22 25.89 -13.45
CA ASP A 435 -10.82 26.44 -14.68
C ASP A 435 -10.07 25.86 -15.89
N LEU A 436 -10.77 25.12 -16.76
CA LEU A 436 -10.22 24.59 -18.01
C LEU A 436 -10.17 25.64 -19.13
N GLY A 437 -10.79 26.79 -18.93
CA GLY A 437 -10.97 27.84 -19.92
C GLY A 437 -12.34 27.79 -20.59
N ASP A 438 -12.68 28.88 -21.27
CA ASP A 438 -13.90 29.02 -22.07
C ASP A 438 -15.22 28.74 -21.31
N GLY A 439 -15.21 28.95 -19.99
CA GLY A 439 -16.38 28.77 -19.12
C GLY A 439 -16.57 27.35 -18.61
N THR A 440 -15.59 26.47 -18.80
CA THR A 440 -15.63 25.08 -18.31
C THR A 440 -14.85 24.93 -17.00
N MET A 441 -15.52 24.45 -15.96
CA MET A 441 -14.89 24.05 -14.71
C MET A 441 -14.56 22.56 -14.71
N LEU A 442 -13.38 22.18 -14.20
CA LEU A 442 -13.03 20.80 -13.88
C LEU A 442 -13.02 20.62 -12.36
N MET A 443 -13.82 19.67 -11.89
CA MET A 443 -13.81 19.18 -10.51
C MET A 443 -13.27 17.75 -10.49
N VAL A 444 -12.11 17.57 -9.89
CA VAL A 444 -11.53 16.26 -9.61
C VAL A 444 -11.89 15.91 -8.17
N GLU A 445 -12.60 14.81 -7.95
CA GLU A 445 -12.95 14.34 -6.60
C GLU A 445 -11.74 13.71 -5.91
N GLY A 446 -11.76 13.75 -4.58
CA GLY A 446 -10.87 12.93 -3.76
C GLY A 446 -11.24 11.45 -3.83
N SER A 447 -10.87 10.68 -2.81
CA SER A 447 -11.29 9.27 -2.75
C SER A 447 -12.46 9.10 -1.79
N THR A 448 -13.63 8.76 -2.33
CA THR A 448 -14.80 8.38 -1.54
C THR A 448 -14.54 7.10 -0.74
N GLY A 449 -13.72 6.21 -1.28
CA GLY A 449 -13.26 5.01 -0.60
C GLY A 449 -12.06 5.20 0.33
N ALA A 450 -11.49 6.41 0.43
CA ALA A 450 -10.21 6.67 1.12
C ALA A 450 -9.05 5.75 0.64
N ALA A 451 -9.00 5.42 -0.65
CA ALA A 451 -8.17 4.38 -1.30
C ALA A 451 -8.49 2.94 -0.90
N GLY A 452 -9.69 2.67 -0.40
CA GLY A 452 -10.12 1.31 -0.15
C GLY A 452 -9.34 0.64 0.98
N LEU A 453 -9.09 -0.65 0.81
CA LEU A 453 -8.23 -1.43 1.71
C LEU A 453 -6.76 -0.98 1.66
N ARG A 454 -6.35 -0.12 0.72
CA ARG A 454 -4.97 0.39 0.60
C ARG A 454 -4.68 1.50 1.60
N ALA A 455 -5.70 2.14 2.18
CA ALA A 455 -5.59 3.15 3.24
C ALA A 455 -4.78 2.64 4.46
N PHE A 456 -4.79 1.33 4.70
CA PHE A 456 -4.09 0.69 5.82
C PHE A 456 -2.58 0.50 5.58
N THR A 457 -2.09 0.80 4.36
CA THR A 457 -0.66 0.70 3.99
C THR A 457 0.04 2.05 3.87
N SER A 458 -0.71 3.16 3.82
CA SER A 458 -0.17 4.52 3.78
C SER A 458 0.05 5.07 5.19
N SER A 459 1.13 5.83 5.39
CA SER A 459 1.42 6.50 6.67
C SER A 459 0.49 7.69 6.97
N ASP A 460 -0.22 8.16 5.94
CA ASP A 460 -1.20 9.24 6.03
C ASP A 460 -2.60 8.62 5.95
N ALA A 461 -3.42 8.87 6.96
CA ALA A 461 -4.82 8.47 7.01
C ALA A 461 -5.60 9.25 5.94
N MET A 462 -5.91 8.60 4.82
CA MET A 462 -6.74 9.21 3.79
C MET A 462 -8.17 9.38 4.31
N LYS A 463 -8.78 10.52 3.97
CA LYS A 463 -10.17 10.82 4.32
C LYS A 463 -11.09 10.25 3.25
N MET A 464 -12.32 9.90 3.65
CA MET A 464 -13.38 9.67 2.68
C MET A 464 -13.89 11.03 2.22
N GLU A 465 -13.87 11.28 0.91
CA GLU A 465 -14.22 12.57 0.30
C GLU A 465 -15.33 12.42 -0.75
N MET A 466 -16.26 13.37 -0.75
CA MET A 466 -17.35 13.49 -1.73
C MET A 466 -17.87 14.92 -1.75
N ASP A 467 -18.42 15.35 -2.87
CA ASP A 467 -18.94 16.71 -3.06
C ASP A 467 -20.43 16.69 -3.41
N ILE A 468 -21.23 17.52 -2.74
CA ILE A 468 -22.62 17.79 -3.15
C ILE A 468 -22.62 19.02 -4.06
N LEU A 469 -23.10 18.85 -5.28
CA LEU A 469 -23.18 19.89 -6.30
C LEU A 469 -24.61 20.41 -6.39
N TYR A 470 -24.78 21.73 -6.38
CA TYR A 470 -26.09 22.39 -6.45
C TYR A 470 -26.26 23.11 -7.79
N PHE A 471 -27.31 22.78 -8.52
CA PHE A 471 -27.63 23.37 -9.81
C PHE A 471 -28.94 24.14 -9.77
N ASP A 472 -28.97 25.26 -10.49
CA ASP A 472 -30.19 26.02 -10.72
C ASP A 472 -31.13 25.22 -11.65
N PRO A 473 -32.39 24.98 -11.25
CA PRO A 473 -33.29 24.10 -11.99
C PRO A 473 -33.71 24.67 -13.35
N ALA A 474 -33.61 25.99 -13.57
CA ALA A 474 -34.03 26.65 -14.80
C ALA A 474 -32.89 26.83 -15.81
N THR A 475 -31.72 27.23 -15.34
CA THR A 475 -30.53 27.51 -16.15
C THR A 475 -29.56 26.34 -16.22
N LYS A 476 -29.69 25.35 -15.33
CA LYS A 476 -28.80 24.19 -15.19
C LYS A 476 -27.36 24.54 -14.81
N ALA A 477 -27.10 25.78 -14.42
CA ALA A 477 -25.78 26.23 -14.00
C ALA A 477 -25.47 25.76 -12.57
N LEU A 478 -24.21 25.38 -12.32
CA LEU A 478 -23.71 25.10 -10.97
C LEU A 478 -23.68 26.41 -10.15
N THR A 479 -24.37 26.44 -9.01
CA THR A 479 -24.50 27.62 -8.15
C THR A 479 -23.66 27.53 -6.88
N ALA A 480 -23.46 26.31 -6.37
CA ALA A 480 -22.65 26.04 -5.20
C ALA A 480 -22.21 24.57 -5.17
N TYR A 481 -21.23 24.26 -4.33
CA TYR A 481 -20.93 22.90 -3.93
C TYR A 481 -20.53 22.83 -2.45
N ASP A 482 -20.85 21.72 -1.80
CA ASP A 482 -20.46 21.41 -0.43
C ASP A 482 -19.48 20.23 -0.44
N SER A 483 -18.26 20.47 0.03
CA SER A 483 -17.24 19.42 0.14
C SER A 483 -17.29 18.73 1.49
N ILE A 484 -17.48 17.41 1.47
CA ILE A 484 -17.52 16.55 2.66
C ILE A 484 -16.17 15.83 2.77
N SER A 485 -15.55 15.86 3.95
CA SER A 485 -14.44 14.96 4.25
C SER A 485 -14.64 14.30 5.62
N VAL A 486 -14.48 12.98 5.68
CA VAL A 486 -14.64 12.18 6.90
C VAL A 486 -13.31 11.48 7.22
N GLY A 487 -12.78 11.74 8.42
CA GLY A 487 -11.55 11.10 8.90
C GLY A 487 -11.66 9.58 9.10
N SER A 488 -10.52 8.89 9.00
CA SER A 488 -10.42 7.45 9.29
C SER A 488 -10.51 7.15 10.80
N ALA A 489 -10.81 5.90 11.17
CA ALA A 489 -11.09 5.45 12.53
C ALA A 489 -10.15 6.05 13.60
N GLY A 490 -10.71 6.85 14.51
CA GLY A 490 -10.00 7.46 15.66
C GLY A 490 -10.03 8.99 15.68
N GLU A 491 -10.16 9.64 14.52
CA GLU A 491 -10.32 11.10 14.40
C GLU A 491 -11.75 11.39 13.93
N GLY A 492 -12.66 11.68 14.88
CA GLY A 492 -14.07 12.00 14.59
C GLY A 492 -14.30 13.34 13.88
N ASP A 493 -13.38 13.77 13.01
CA ASP A 493 -13.48 15.01 12.26
C ASP A 493 -14.24 14.76 10.96
N VAL A 494 -15.52 15.13 10.97
CA VAL A 494 -16.34 15.35 9.78
C VAL A 494 -16.28 16.83 9.44
N THR A 495 -15.81 17.17 8.24
CA THR A 495 -15.82 18.54 7.72
C THR A 495 -16.82 18.67 6.59
N LEU A 496 -17.47 19.83 6.52
CA LEU A 496 -18.41 20.22 5.48
C LEU A 496 -18.12 21.68 5.13
N ASP A 497 -17.62 21.92 3.92
CA ASP A 497 -17.20 23.25 3.47
C ASP A 497 -17.99 23.68 2.23
N ARG A 498 -18.75 24.77 2.36
CA ARG A 498 -19.55 25.34 1.26
C ARG A 498 -18.76 26.34 0.43
N THR A 499 -18.75 26.14 -0.88
CA THR A 499 -18.28 27.11 -1.87
C THR A 499 -19.43 27.57 -2.76
N VAL A 500 -19.60 28.88 -2.88
CA VAL A 500 -20.63 29.49 -3.75
C VAL A 500 -19.96 29.95 -5.04
N ILE A 501 -20.54 29.57 -6.18
CA ILE A 501 -20.08 30.02 -7.50
C ILE A 501 -20.67 31.42 -7.75
N PRO A 502 -19.84 32.46 -7.94
CA PRO A 502 -20.33 33.81 -8.20
C PRO A 502 -21.06 33.85 -9.55
N THR A 503 -22.29 34.37 -9.57
CA THR A 503 -22.95 34.72 -10.83
C THR A 503 -22.40 36.03 -11.38
N GLU A 504 -22.46 36.24 -12.71
CA GLU A 504 -21.98 37.48 -13.36
C GLU A 504 -22.60 38.75 -12.75
N ASP A 505 -23.86 38.67 -12.30
CA ASP A 505 -24.58 39.77 -11.61
C ASP A 505 -23.96 40.15 -10.24
N GLN A 506 -23.25 39.23 -9.58
CA GLN A 506 -22.59 39.50 -8.30
C GLN A 506 -21.17 40.05 -8.45
N VAL A 507 -20.50 39.79 -9.58
CA VAL A 507 -19.17 40.32 -9.88
C VAL A 507 -19.25 41.81 -10.22
N ASP A 508 -20.31 42.25 -10.90
CA ASP A 508 -20.51 43.66 -11.29
C ASP A 508 -20.99 44.55 -10.11
N GLY A 509 -21.47 43.95 -9.01
CA GLY A 509 -21.89 44.66 -7.79
C GLY A 509 -20.77 44.88 -6.74
N GLY A 510 -19.60 44.24 -6.92
CA GLY A 510 -18.52 44.19 -5.93
C GLY A 510 -17.47 45.31 -6.02
N GLU A 511 -17.39 46.03 -7.15
CA GLU A 511 -16.53 47.22 -7.26
C GLU A 511 -17.24 48.44 -6.64
N LEU A 512 -17.32 48.52 -5.31
CA LEU A 512 -17.39 49.77 -4.52
C LEU A 512 -17.45 49.45 -3.00
N GLN A 513 -16.37 48.92 -2.43
CA GLN A 513 -16.00 49.23 -1.04
C GLN A 513 -14.51 48.99 -0.77
N SER A 514 -13.71 49.95 -1.22
CA SER A 514 -12.37 50.22 -0.69
C SER A 514 -12.48 50.88 0.70
N GLY A 515 -11.78 50.30 1.68
CA GLY A 515 -11.62 50.81 3.06
C GLY A 515 -12.19 49.83 4.10
N THR A 516 -11.45 49.34 5.11
CA THR A 516 -10.43 50.02 5.90
C THR A 516 -9.56 48.97 6.62
N GLU A 517 -8.24 49.17 6.61
CA GLU A 517 -7.29 48.49 7.49
C GLU A 517 -7.76 48.54 8.95
N THR A 518 -7.89 47.39 9.61
CA THR A 518 -7.99 47.34 11.07
C THR A 518 -6.91 46.44 11.65
N THR A 519 -5.95 47.12 12.26
CA THR A 519 -4.87 46.60 13.08
C THR A 519 -5.42 45.86 14.31
N SER A 520 -4.90 44.66 14.55
CA SER A 520 -5.17 43.87 15.76
C SER A 520 -4.55 44.55 17.00
N PRO A 521 -5.26 44.65 18.14
CA PRO A 521 -4.64 45.00 19.40
C PRO A 521 -4.05 43.77 20.09
N GLN A 522 -2.78 43.92 20.45
CA GLN A 522 -1.98 43.06 21.32
C GLN A 522 -2.59 43.00 22.72
N GLN A 523 -2.74 41.81 23.31
CA GLN A 523 -2.91 41.64 24.76
C GLN A 523 -2.13 40.42 25.27
N ASP A 524 -1.09 40.76 26.04
CA ASP A 524 -0.61 40.20 27.33
C ASP A 524 -0.99 38.78 27.77
#